data_AF-A0AAW3EUQ0-F1
#
_entry.id   AF-A0AAW3EUQ0-F1
#
_cell.length_a   1.000
_cell.length_b   1.000
_cell.length_c   1.000
_cell.angle_alpha   90.00
_cell.angle_beta   90.00
_cell.angle_gamma   90.00
#
_symmetry.space_group_name_H-M   'P 1'
#
loop_
_entity.id
_entity.type
_entity.pdbx_description
1 polymer ?
#
loop_
_entity_poly.entity_id
_entity_poly.type
_entity_poly.pdbx_seq_one_letter_code
_entity_poly.pdbx_strand_id
1 'polypeptide(L)'
;MKCKIIQVGKRRDGGYRYWCVAHHANATAKYGLPAPMCVAANDRPIPKSATLDLDLSHFPGGVALWGSVPAVYDTTRCPTDRGIHVHARRTQGDMKEIDWTYRKLRLRLATDLISEEWLEVDEVDAINYMISSVFAFTTRLILCTHCGFAHLDRDWFAVHPHRRHQCHGCGFQFPDAVTGIGNPLSALNRAFEVQKRRSVKAPRTISVRQRDYAGGIQIWGSNPAIVWTSPHPEETGIHLHCFAKSGDDFPVIDNTYAKVIIDGIIVDAENVRYFMAQKAMPHLEGRVLALNCPHCRTPHFDTSELAYTPHLNHECAPCGKWFQAATRTRKTIGNPFAAVRLSLSETSPNPLRNDPLGLRPETI
;
A
#
# COMPACT_ATOMS: atom_id res chain seq x y z
N MET A 1 -5.35 5.92 -25.48
CA MET A 1 -6.25 5.01 -26.22
C MET A 1 -7.63 5.67 -26.27
N LYS A 2 -8.49 5.41 -27.28
CA LYS A 2 -9.87 5.97 -27.29
C LYS A 2 -10.74 5.16 -26.32
N CYS A 3 -11.66 5.82 -25.62
CA CYS A 3 -12.60 5.13 -24.73
C CYS A 3 -13.51 4.18 -25.52
N LYS A 4 -13.77 3.00 -24.97
CA LYS A 4 -14.79 2.05 -25.45
C LYS A 4 -15.79 1.80 -24.33
N ILE A 5 -16.86 2.58 -24.30
CA ILE A 5 -17.83 2.63 -23.20
C ILE A 5 -19.02 1.70 -23.51
N ILE A 6 -19.34 0.82 -22.57
CA ILE A 6 -20.45 -0.14 -22.66
C ILE A 6 -21.32 -0.08 -21.41
N GLN A 7 -22.57 -0.50 -21.51
CA GLN A 7 -23.47 -0.66 -20.36
C GLN A 7 -23.17 -1.99 -19.63
N VAL A 8 -23.05 -1.96 -18.30
CA VAL A 8 -22.61 -3.10 -17.47
C VAL A 8 -23.59 -3.46 -16.33
N GLY A 9 -24.84 -3.05 -16.49
CA GLY A 9 -25.94 -3.37 -15.57
C GLY A 9 -26.59 -2.13 -14.95
N LYS A 10 -27.35 -2.35 -13.87
CA LYS A 10 -28.08 -1.29 -13.16
C LYS A 10 -27.45 -0.96 -11.81
N ARG A 11 -27.64 0.27 -11.35
CA ARG A 11 -27.37 0.78 -10.01
C ARG A 11 -28.53 0.44 -9.08
N ARG A 12 -28.34 0.67 -7.77
CA ARG A 12 -29.39 0.46 -6.75
C ARG A 12 -30.60 1.37 -6.95
N ASP A 13 -30.39 2.57 -7.49
CA ASP A 13 -31.45 3.54 -7.82
C ASP A 13 -32.17 3.25 -9.15
N GLY A 14 -31.86 2.12 -9.81
CA GLY A 14 -32.44 1.72 -11.09
C GLY A 14 -31.75 2.31 -12.32
N GLY A 15 -30.85 3.30 -12.16
CA GLY A 15 -30.08 3.89 -13.27
C GLY A 15 -29.07 2.89 -13.88
N TYR A 16 -28.62 3.14 -15.10
CA TYR A 16 -27.61 2.27 -15.73
C TYR A 16 -26.19 2.59 -15.25
N ARG A 17 -25.32 1.58 -15.35
CA ARG A 17 -23.87 1.70 -15.17
C ARG A 17 -23.18 1.52 -16.49
N TYR A 18 -22.15 2.30 -16.70
CA TYR A 18 -21.30 2.29 -17.87
C TYR A 18 -19.83 2.12 -17.49
N TRP A 19 -19.12 1.36 -18.30
CA TRP A 19 -17.71 1.01 -18.08
C TRP A 19 -16.92 1.16 -19.36
N CYS A 20 -15.69 1.65 -19.26
CA CYS A 20 -14.77 1.68 -20.38
C CYS A 20 -13.87 0.45 -20.35
N VAL A 21 -14.08 -0.47 -21.30
CA VAL A 21 -13.25 -1.69 -21.43
C VAL A 21 -11.87 -1.43 -22.02
N ALA A 22 -11.64 -0.24 -22.60
CA ALA A 22 -10.32 0.14 -23.11
C ALA A 22 -9.38 0.64 -22.00
N HIS A 23 -9.94 1.25 -20.96
CA HIS A 23 -9.18 1.83 -19.84
C HIS A 23 -9.46 1.13 -18.51
N HIS A 24 -10.30 0.08 -18.50
CA HIS A 24 -10.70 -0.67 -17.31
C HIS A 24 -11.20 0.25 -16.18
N ALA A 25 -12.11 1.17 -16.51
CA ALA A 25 -12.52 2.25 -15.61
C ALA A 25 -14.00 2.65 -15.73
N ASN A 26 -14.53 3.20 -14.63
CA ASN A 26 -15.89 3.73 -14.57
C ASN A 26 -16.12 4.82 -15.63
N ALA A 27 -17.25 4.73 -16.32
CA ALA A 27 -17.69 5.68 -17.32
C ALA A 27 -19.17 6.07 -17.14
N THR A 28 -19.69 6.00 -15.91
CA THR A 28 -21.06 6.36 -15.56
C THR A 28 -21.11 7.83 -15.13
N ALA A 29 -21.86 8.65 -15.84
CA ALA A 29 -22.13 10.04 -15.50
C ALA A 29 -23.31 10.17 -14.52
N LYS A 30 -23.61 11.41 -14.14
CA LYS A 30 -24.79 11.75 -13.33
C LYS A 30 -26.06 11.19 -13.98
N TYR A 31 -27.00 10.74 -13.14
CA TYR A 31 -28.27 10.12 -13.54
C TYR A 31 -28.15 8.78 -14.28
N GLY A 32 -26.99 8.12 -14.22
CA GLY A 32 -26.82 6.80 -14.82
C GLY A 32 -26.79 6.84 -16.35
N LEU A 33 -26.20 7.90 -16.92
CA LEU A 33 -25.92 8.06 -18.35
C LEU A 33 -24.47 7.68 -18.67
N PRO A 34 -24.12 7.37 -19.93
CA PRO A 34 -22.72 7.19 -20.31
C PRO A 34 -21.99 8.54 -20.24
N ALA A 35 -20.81 8.55 -19.63
CA ALA A 35 -19.93 9.71 -19.63
C ALA A 35 -19.29 9.89 -21.03
N PRO A 36 -18.95 11.13 -21.44
CA PRO A 36 -18.20 11.36 -22.68
C PRO A 36 -16.83 10.67 -22.69
N MET A 37 -16.21 10.54 -21.51
CA MET A 37 -14.95 9.84 -21.30
C MET A 37 -14.95 9.17 -19.91
N CYS A 38 -14.25 8.04 -19.78
CA CYS A 38 -14.11 7.39 -18.48
C CYS A 38 -13.16 8.14 -17.56
N VAL A 39 -13.21 7.83 -16.26
CA VAL A 39 -12.37 8.49 -15.24
C VAL A 39 -10.86 8.35 -15.50
N ALA A 40 -10.44 7.29 -16.21
CA ALA A 40 -9.04 7.01 -16.53
C ALA A 40 -8.60 7.52 -17.92
N ALA A 41 -9.45 8.24 -18.65
CA ALA A 41 -9.18 8.58 -20.05
C ALA A 41 -7.97 9.51 -20.25
N ASN A 42 -7.63 10.28 -19.22
CA ASN A 42 -6.49 11.20 -19.20
C ASN A 42 -5.30 10.67 -18.39
N ASP A 43 -5.35 9.41 -17.96
CA ASP A 43 -4.24 8.82 -17.24
C ASP A 43 -3.05 8.64 -18.17
N ARG A 44 -1.88 9.11 -17.71
CA ARG A 44 -0.64 8.89 -18.42
C ARG A 44 -0.29 7.40 -18.34
N PRO A 45 -0.06 6.72 -19.48
CA PRO A 45 0.42 5.35 -19.47
C PRO A 45 1.70 5.20 -18.66
N ILE A 46 1.90 4.04 -18.04
CA ILE A 46 3.16 3.72 -17.38
C ILE A 46 4.25 3.64 -18.45
N PRO A 47 5.33 4.43 -18.37
CA PRO A 47 6.40 4.41 -19.35
C PRO A 47 7.20 3.09 -19.25
N LYS A 48 7.81 2.68 -20.36
CA LYS A 48 8.67 1.48 -20.38
C LYS A 48 9.81 1.55 -19.37
N SER A 49 10.37 2.72 -19.11
CA SER A 49 11.42 2.93 -18.10
C SER A 49 10.96 2.67 -16.66
N ALA A 50 9.66 2.67 -16.40
CA ALA A 50 9.07 2.32 -15.11
C ALA A 50 8.48 0.90 -15.10
N THR A 51 8.81 0.09 -16.12
CA THR A 51 8.40 -1.32 -16.25
C THR A 51 9.63 -2.21 -16.20
N LEU A 52 9.54 -3.33 -15.50
CA LEU A 52 10.58 -4.35 -15.48
C LEU A 52 10.00 -5.72 -15.87
N ASP A 53 10.64 -6.37 -16.84
CA ASP A 53 10.44 -7.79 -17.11
C ASP A 53 11.41 -8.56 -16.20
N LEU A 54 10.87 -9.33 -15.26
CA LEU A 54 11.63 -10.08 -14.26
C LEU A 54 11.39 -11.58 -14.40
N ASP A 55 12.45 -12.29 -14.76
CA ASP A 55 12.50 -13.76 -14.73
C ASP A 55 13.18 -14.18 -13.42
N LEU A 56 12.40 -14.77 -12.51
CA LEU A 56 12.87 -15.15 -11.17
C LEU A 56 13.96 -16.23 -11.23
N SER A 57 14.01 -17.02 -12.30
CA SER A 57 15.04 -18.06 -12.49
C SER A 57 16.45 -17.50 -12.66
N HIS A 58 16.57 -16.24 -13.10
CA HIS A 58 17.85 -15.55 -13.26
C HIS A 58 18.44 -15.04 -11.93
N PHE A 59 17.67 -15.11 -10.83
CA PHE A 59 18.05 -14.56 -9.53
C PHE A 59 17.96 -15.61 -8.40
N PRO A 60 18.74 -16.71 -8.47
CA PRO A 60 18.70 -17.75 -7.46
C PRO A 60 19.23 -17.29 -6.09
N GLY A 61 19.96 -16.16 -6.03
CA GLY A 61 20.39 -15.52 -4.80
C GLY A 61 19.27 -14.89 -3.97
N GLY A 62 18.06 -14.81 -4.52
CA GLY A 62 16.86 -14.37 -3.83
C GLY A 62 16.22 -13.14 -4.48
N VAL A 63 14.90 -13.15 -4.49
CA VAL A 63 14.04 -12.07 -4.96
C VAL A 63 13.06 -11.70 -3.86
N ALA A 64 12.89 -10.40 -3.67
CA ALA A 64 11.85 -9.86 -2.82
C ALA A 64 11.09 -8.74 -3.52
N LEU A 65 9.75 -8.79 -3.41
CA LEU A 65 8.84 -7.81 -4.01
C LEU A 65 7.96 -7.22 -2.92
N TRP A 66 7.81 -5.90 -2.85
CA TRP A 66 6.90 -5.23 -1.92
C TRP A 66 6.01 -4.23 -2.63
N GLY A 67 4.81 -4.02 -2.10
CA GLY A 67 4.05 -2.81 -2.39
C GLY A 67 4.74 -1.61 -1.75
N SER A 68 5.24 -0.69 -2.56
CA SER A 68 5.88 0.54 -2.12
C SER A 68 4.91 1.72 -2.19
N VAL A 69 4.92 2.50 -1.12
CA VAL A 69 4.20 3.76 -0.97
C VAL A 69 5.17 4.82 -0.46
N PRO A 70 4.85 6.12 -0.62
CA PRO A 70 5.66 7.21 -0.09
C PRO A 70 5.93 7.02 1.40
N ALA A 71 7.11 7.47 1.84
CA ALA A 71 7.45 7.45 3.25
C ALA A 71 6.41 8.21 4.07
N VAL A 72 6.01 7.66 5.22
CA VAL A 72 5.00 8.30 6.08
C VAL A 72 5.54 9.57 6.74
N TYR A 73 6.87 9.67 6.83
CA TYR A 73 7.61 10.87 7.17
C TYR A 73 8.75 11.01 6.17
N ASP A 74 8.77 12.10 5.42
CA ASP A 74 9.78 12.40 4.40
C ASP A 74 10.14 13.88 4.47
N THR A 75 11.41 14.17 4.73
CA THR A 75 11.98 15.53 4.72
C THR A 75 13.08 15.68 3.67
N THR A 76 13.18 14.72 2.75
CA THR A 76 14.17 14.71 1.68
C THR A 76 13.69 15.45 0.45
N ARG A 77 14.56 15.59 -0.55
CA ARG A 77 14.20 16.01 -1.92
C ARG A 77 14.20 14.86 -2.91
N CYS A 78 14.33 13.62 -2.43
CA CYS A 78 14.39 12.43 -3.26
C CYS A 78 13.06 12.23 -4.02
N PRO A 79 13.07 11.65 -5.23
CA PRO A 79 11.83 11.30 -5.92
C PRO A 79 10.92 10.46 -5.01
N THR A 80 9.61 10.72 -5.10
CA THR A 80 8.63 9.95 -4.34
C THR A 80 8.66 8.49 -4.75
N ASP A 81 8.92 7.61 -3.79
CA ASP A 81 8.88 6.17 -4.02
C ASP A 81 7.43 5.67 -4.07
N ARG A 82 7.05 4.96 -5.15
CA ARG A 82 5.74 4.33 -5.29
C ARG A 82 5.76 3.21 -6.33
N GLY A 83 5.11 2.10 -6.02
CA GLY A 83 4.92 1.00 -6.94
C GLY A 83 5.28 -0.36 -6.36
N ILE A 84 6.12 -1.09 -7.07
CA ILE A 84 6.58 -2.42 -6.73
C ILE A 84 8.08 -2.32 -6.50
N HIS A 85 8.49 -2.36 -5.23
CA HIS A 85 9.89 -2.32 -4.86
C HIS A 85 10.50 -3.71 -5.03
N VAL A 86 11.61 -3.79 -5.76
CA VAL A 86 12.24 -5.04 -6.18
C VAL A 86 13.65 -5.11 -5.63
N HIS A 87 13.89 -6.16 -4.85
CA HIS A 87 15.24 -6.65 -4.59
C HIS A 87 15.49 -7.93 -5.37
N ALA A 88 16.59 -8.02 -6.11
CA ALA A 88 17.00 -9.25 -6.77
C ALA A 88 18.52 -9.47 -6.70
N ARG A 89 18.94 -10.72 -6.46
CA ARG A 89 20.35 -11.13 -6.37
C ARG A 89 20.62 -12.35 -7.25
N ARG A 90 21.72 -12.34 -8.00
CA ARG A 90 22.16 -13.52 -8.75
C ARG A 90 22.67 -14.61 -7.81
N THR A 91 23.48 -14.26 -6.83
CA THR A 91 24.05 -15.21 -5.87
C THR A 91 23.62 -14.87 -4.44
N GLN A 92 23.48 -15.89 -3.60
CA GLN A 92 23.15 -15.68 -2.19
C GLN A 92 24.29 -14.92 -1.50
N GLY A 93 23.95 -13.87 -0.75
CA GLY A 93 24.92 -13.04 -0.02
C GLY A 93 25.57 -11.93 -0.85
N ASP A 94 25.37 -11.91 -2.17
CA ASP A 94 25.87 -10.83 -3.02
C ASP A 94 25.11 -9.51 -2.80
N MET A 95 25.72 -8.43 -3.30
CA MET A 95 25.05 -7.15 -3.47
C MET A 95 23.80 -7.32 -4.33
N LYS A 96 22.77 -6.52 -4.01
CA LYS A 96 21.55 -6.46 -4.82
C LYS A 96 21.93 -6.00 -6.23
N GLU A 97 21.52 -6.76 -7.24
CA GLU A 97 21.65 -6.32 -8.65
C GLU A 97 20.50 -5.40 -9.02
N ILE A 98 19.31 -5.70 -8.51
CA ILE A 98 18.15 -4.83 -8.61
C ILE A 98 17.80 -4.37 -7.20
N ASP A 99 17.75 -3.06 -7.03
CA ASP A 99 17.26 -2.36 -5.85
C ASP A 99 16.53 -1.10 -6.32
N TRP A 100 15.30 -1.29 -6.78
CA TRP A 100 14.56 -0.21 -7.43
C TRP A 100 13.05 -0.45 -7.37
N THR A 101 12.29 0.65 -7.44
CA THR A 101 10.83 0.60 -7.49
C THR A 101 10.33 0.85 -8.90
N TYR A 102 9.50 -0.08 -9.38
CA TYR A 102 8.87 -0.03 -10.71
C TYR A 102 7.36 0.18 -10.56
N ARG A 103 6.74 0.85 -11.53
CA ARG A 103 5.27 1.02 -11.52
C ARG A 103 4.54 -0.18 -12.10
N LYS A 104 5.24 -1.05 -12.82
CA LYS A 104 4.70 -2.23 -13.47
C LYS A 104 5.75 -3.33 -13.56
N LEU A 105 5.36 -4.58 -13.31
CA LEU A 105 6.19 -5.74 -13.55
C LEU A 105 5.51 -6.71 -14.52
N ARG A 106 6.33 -7.34 -15.35
CA ARG A 106 5.96 -8.59 -16.02
C ARG A 106 6.83 -9.67 -15.41
N LEU A 107 6.20 -10.63 -14.77
CA LEU A 107 6.86 -11.71 -14.05
C LEU A 107 6.72 -12.99 -14.86
N ARG A 108 7.85 -13.62 -15.18
CA ARG A 108 7.81 -14.95 -15.77
C ARG A 108 7.65 -15.98 -14.67
N LEU A 109 6.55 -16.72 -14.73
CA LEU A 109 6.31 -17.86 -13.84
C LEU A 109 6.68 -19.11 -14.63
N ALA A 110 7.90 -19.60 -14.45
CA ALA A 110 8.27 -20.90 -15.00
C ALA A 110 7.61 -22.00 -14.15
N THR A 111 6.33 -22.27 -14.40
CA THR A 111 5.59 -23.34 -13.72
C THR A 111 5.81 -24.70 -14.37
N ASP A 112 6.23 -24.72 -15.64
CA ASP A 112 6.68 -25.92 -16.35
C ASP A 112 7.70 -25.56 -17.47
N LEU A 113 8.24 -26.58 -18.15
CA LEU A 113 9.27 -26.43 -19.20
C LEU A 113 8.74 -25.82 -20.51
N ILE A 114 7.43 -25.57 -20.64
CA ILE A 114 6.75 -25.24 -21.90
C ILE A 114 6.00 -23.89 -21.80
N SER A 115 5.54 -23.51 -20.61
CA SER A 115 4.74 -22.30 -20.38
C SER A 115 5.61 -21.04 -20.46
N GLU A 116 5.30 -20.16 -21.43
CA GLU A 116 5.87 -18.81 -21.54
C GLU A 116 4.95 -17.73 -20.94
N GLU A 117 4.06 -18.09 -20.01
CA GLU A 117 3.09 -17.14 -19.47
C GLU A 117 3.77 -16.07 -18.59
N TRP A 118 3.51 -14.81 -18.94
CA TRP A 118 3.93 -13.65 -18.18
C TRP A 118 2.75 -13.14 -17.36
N LEU A 119 2.90 -13.11 -16.04
CA LEU A 119 1.97 -12.39 -15.18
C LEU A 119 2.30 -10.90 -15.23
N GLU A 120 1.31 -10.09 -15.57
CA GLU A 120 1.44 -8.63 -15.55
C GLU A 120 0.74 -8.06 -14.32
N VAL A 121 1.47 -7.26 -13.55
CA VAL A 121 0.99 -6.61 -12.32
C VAL A 121 1.49 -5.17 -12.25
N ASP A 122 0.73 -4.29 -11.62
CA ASP A 122 1.07 -2.87 -11.49
C ASP A 122 1.14 -2.34 -10.05
N GLU A 123 1.49 -1.06 -9.91
CA GLU A 123 1.57 -0.37 -8.63
C GLU A 123 0.29 -0.46 -7.81
N VAL A 124 -0.89 -0.48 -8.45
CA VAL A 124 -2.18 -0.52 -7.76
C VAL A 124 -2.41 -1.91 -7.17
N ASP A 125 -2.04 -2.97 -7.88
CA ASP A 125 -2.08 -4.34 -7.36
C ASP A 125 -1.24 -4.47 -6.08
N ALA A 126 0.01 -3.99 -6.14
CA ALA A 126 0.98 -4.14 -5.05
C ALA A 126 0.68 -3.27 -3.83
N ILE A 127 0.23 -2.03 -4.04
CA ILE A 127 -0.17 -1.15 -2.93
C ILE A 127 -1.39 -1.73 -2.20
N ASN A 128 -2.39 -2.25 -2.91
CA ASN A 128 -3.56 -2.84 -2.26
C ASN A 128 -3.24 -4.19 -1.60
N TYR A 129 -2.29 -4.97 -2.12
CA TYR A 129 -1.77 -6.15 -1.43
C TYR A 129 -1.12 -5.77 -0.09
N MET A 130 -0.30 -4.71 -0.10
CA MET A 130 0.31 -4.16 1.11
C MET A 130 -0.76 -3.74 2.13
N ILE A 131 -1.78 -3.00 1.69
CA ILE A 131 -2.88 -2.54 2.55
C ILE A 131 -3.56 -3.73 3.24
N SER A 132 -4.01 -4.73 2.47
CA SER A 132 -4.64 -5.93 3.03
C SER A 132 -3.72 -6.64 4.03
N SER A 133 -2.44 -6.78 3.68
CA SER A 133 -1.45 -7.49 4.50
C SER A 133 -1.09 -6.74 5.80
N VAL A 134 -1.13 -5.39 5.80
CA VAL A 134 -0.91 -4.58 7.01
C VAL A 134 -1.99 -4.84 8.05
N PHE A 135 -3.25 -4.94 7.63
CA PHE A 135 -4.38 -5.24 8.51
C PHE A 135 -4.68 -6.73 8.66
N ALA A 136 -3.69 -7.59 8.34
CA ALA A 136 -3.76 -9.04 8.50
C ALA A 136 -4.87 -9.74 7.70
N PHE A 137 -5.32 -9.15 6.59
CA PHE A 137 -6.22 -9.81 5.66
C PHE A 137 -5.46 -10.73 4.70
N THR A 138 -6.01 -11.91 4.46
CA THR A 138 -5.53 -12.80 3.40
C THR A 138 -6.21 -12.45 2.09
N THR A 139 -5.42 -12.22 1.05
CA THR A 139 -5.88 -11.97 -0.31
C THR A 139 -5.99 -13.27 -1.12
N ARG A 140 -6.80 -13.26 -2.16
CA ARG A 140 -7.05 -14.43 -3.01
C ARG A 140 -7.04 -14.07 -4.49
N LEU A 141 -6.67 -15.03 -5.33
CA LEU A 141 -6.90 -14.91 -6.77
C LEU A 141 -8.40 -15.14 -7.02
N ILE A 142 -9.08 -14.11 -7.50
CA ILE A 142 -10.49 -14.14 -7.89
C ILE A 142 -10.53 -13.80 -9.37
N LEU A 143 -11.17 -14.64 -10.18
CA LEU A 143 -11.32 -14.42 -11.62
C LEU A 143 -12.76 -14.07 -11.94
N CYS A 144 -12.96 -13.08 -12.80
CA CYS A 144 -14.30 -12.69 -13.23
C CYS A 144 -14.97 -13.82 -14.02
N THR A 145 -16.17 -14.23 -13.60
CA THR A 145 -16.95 -15.27 -14.30
C THR A 145 -17.42 -14.85 -15.70
N HIS A 146 -17.37 -13.56 -16.03
CA HIS A 146 -17.81 -13.03 -17.33
C HIS A 146 -16.68 -12.93 -18.36
N CYS A 147 -15.45 -12.62 -17.93
CA CYS A 147 -14.35 -12.35 -18.86
C CYS A 147 -12.99 -12.95 -18.46
N GLY A 148 -12.90 -13.66 -17.33
CA GLY A 148 -11.67 -14.27 -16.84
C GLY A 148 -10.65 -13.29 -16.25
N PHE A 149 -10.90 -11.98 -16.28
CA PHE A 149 -9.98 -10.97 -15.76
C PHE A 149 -9.71 -11.18 -14.26
N ALA A 150 -8.45 -11.08 -13.85
CA ALA A 150 -8.04 -11.18 -12.44
C ALA A 150 -8.51 -9.95 -11.66
N HIS A 151 -9.32 -10.19 -10.63
CA HIS A 151 -9.97 -9.14 -9.86
C HIS A 151 -9.04 -8.55 -8.80
N LEU A 152 -9.08 -7.23 -8.65
CA LEU A 152 -8.39 -6.49 -7.59
C LEU A 152 -9.42 -5.71 -6.76
N ASP A 153 -9.53 -6.05 -5.49
CA ASP A 153 -10.23 -5.22 -4.51
C ASP A 153 -9.33 -4.07 -4.07
N ARG A 154 -9.82 -2.85 -4.26
CA ARG A 154 -9.08 -1.60 -4.03
C ARG A 154 -9.68 -0.79 -2.91
N ASP A 155 -8.85 0.01 -2.24
CA ASP A 155 -9.32 1.05 -1.32
C ASP A 155 -10.20 0.46 -0.21
N TRP A 156 -11.48 0.88 -0.09
CA TRP A 156 -12.44 0.30 0.87
C TRP A 156 -12.49 -1.24 0.79
N PHE A 157 -12.50 -1.80 -0.42
CA PHE A 157 -12.65 -3.24 -0.61
C PHE A 157 -11.37 -4.02 -0.28
N ALA A 158 -10.21 -3.37 -0.20
CA ALA A 158 -8.95 -4.01 0.19
C ALA A 158 -8.92 -4.42 1.68
N VAL A 159 -9.89 -3.96 2.47
CA VAL A 159 -10.01 -4.25 3.91
C VAL A 159 -11.42 -4.68 4.32
N HIS A 160 -12.32 -4.91 3.35
CA HIS A 160 -13.69 -5.37 3.59
C HIS A 160 -13.99 -6.62 2.75
N PRO A 161 -13.76 -7.83 3.29
CA PRO A 161 -14.07 -9.08 2.59
C PRO A 161 -15.53 -9.15 2.18
N HIS A 162 -15.80 -9.58 0.95
CA HIS A 162 -17.16 -9.66 0.41
C HIS A 162 -17.26 -10.75 -0.65
N ARG A 163 -18.49 -10.99 -1.14
CA ARG A 163 -18.80 -12.04 -2.14
C ARG A 163 -19.23 -11.49 -3.50
N ARG A 164 -19.54 -10.19 -3.59
CA ARG A 164 -20.06 -9.60 -4.84
C ARG A 164 -19.08 -8.56 -5.33
N HIS A 165 -18.30 -8.94 -6.32
CA HIS A 165 -17.24 -8.10 -6.88
C HIS A 165 -17.74 -7.33 -8.09
N GLN A 166 -17.05 -6.25 -8.44
CA GLN A 166 -17.21 -5.54 -9.72
C GLN A 166 -15.90 -5.67 -10.50
N CYS A 167 -15.94 -6.37 -11.64
CA CYS A 167 -14.76 -6.64 -12.44
C CYS A 167 -14.16 -5.37 -13.05
N HIS A 168 -12.87 -5.12 -12.87
CA HIS A 168 -12.19 -3.99 -13.52
C HIS A 168 -12.03 -4.16 -15.04
N GLY A 169 -11.90 -5.40 -15.53
CA GLY A 169 -11.81 -5.67 -16.96
C GLY A 169 -13.10 -5.32 -17.71
N CYS A 170 -14.22 -5.95 -17.32
CA CYS A 170 -15.49 -5.84 -18.06
C CYS A 170 -16.55 -4.94 -17.40
N GLY A 171 -16.37 -4.51 -16.14
CA GLY A 171 -17.31 -3.66 -15.39
C GLY A 171 -18.54 -4.38 -14.82
N PHE A 172 -18.78 -5.64 -15.20
CA PHE A 172 -19.90 -6.42 -14.67
C PHE A 172 -19.67 -6.80 -13.22
N GLN A 173 -20.77 -6.86 -12.46
CA GLN A 173 -20.73 -7.47 -11.14
C GLN A 173 -20.88 -8.98 -11.27
N PHE A 174 -20.16 -9.70 -10.40
CA PHE A 174 -20.21 -11.15 -10.34
C PHE A 174 -20.10 -11.63 -8.89
N PRO A 175 -20.77 -12.73 -8.54
CA PRO A 175 -20.61 -13.35 -7.25
C PRO A 175 -19.36 -14.24 -7.22
N ASP A 176 -18.72 -14.34 -6.05
CA ASP A 176 -17.76 -15.38 -5.69
C ASP A 176 -18.40 -16.37 -4.71
N ALA A 177 -17.92 -17.62 -4.76
CA ALA A 177 -18.40 -18.69 -3.91
C ALA A 177 -18.12 -18.42 -2.43
N VAL A 178 -17.01 -17.74 -2.13
CA VAL A 178 -16.51 -17.52 -0.77
C VAL A 178 -16.32 -16.02 -0.53
N THR A 179 -16.50 -15.58 0.73
CA THR A 179 -16.15 -14.21 1.13
C THR A 179 -14.62 -14.04 1.10
N GLY A 180 -14.13 -13.01 0.43
CA GLY A 180 -12.70 -12.75 0.34
C GLY A 180 -12.36 -11.36 -0.17
N ILE A 181 -11.06 -11.10 -0.26
CA ILE A 181 -10.47 -9.91 -0.88
C ILE A 181 -9.66 -10.39 -2.09
N GLY A 182 -10.04 -9.95 -3.28
CA GLY A 182 -9.37 -10.25 -4.53
C GLY A 182 -8.09 -9.45 -4.70
N ASN A 183 -6.99 -10.11 -5.05
CA ASN A 183 -5.78 -9.44 -5.52
C ASN A 183 -5.02 -10.36 -6.49
N PRO A 184 -4.65 -9.91 -7.71
CA PRO A 184 -3.94 -10.74 -8.68
C PRO A 184 -2.61 -11.30 -8.15
N LEU A 185 -1.91 -10.57 -7.28
CA LEU A 185 -0.64 -10.97 -6.69
C LEU A 185 -0.74 -12.18 -5.76
N SER A 186 -1.96 -12.56 -5.35
CA SER A 186 -2.18 -13.78 -4.56
C SER A 186 -1.74 -15.03 -5.31
N ALA A 187 -1.74 -15.00 -6.66
CA ALA A 187 -1.22 -16.09 -7.48
C ALA A 187 0.30 -16.29 -7.27
N LEU A 188 1.06 -15.19 -7.18
CA LEU A 188 2.49 -15.23 -6.91
C LEU A 188 2.78 -15.77 -5.53
N ASN A 189 2.04 -15.30 -4.52
CA ASN A 189 2.26 -15.74 -3.16
C ASN A 189 2.11 -17.27 -3.06
N ARG A 190 1.05 -17.83 -3.64
CA ARG A 190 0.83 -19.29 -3.68
C ARG A 190 1.89 -20.04 -4.48
N ALA A 191 2.40 -19.48 -5.56
CA ALA A 191 3.42 -20.11 -6.39
C ALA A 191 4.80 -20.19 -5.69
N PHE A 192 5.12 -19.22 -4.83
CA PHE A 192 6.44 -19.11 -4.18
C PHE A 192 6.44 -19.40 -2.67
N GLU A 193 5.30 -19.71 -2.06
CA GLU A 193 5.16 -20.14 -0.66
C GLU A 193 5.67 -21.59 -0.40
N VAL A 194 6.75 -22.01 -1.07
CA VAL A 194 7.36 -23.34 -0.87
C VAL A 194 7.88 -23.51 0.57
N GLN A 195 8.08 -22.41 1.31
CA GLN A 195 8.40 -22.43 2.74
C GLN A 195 7.54 -21.41 3.49
N LYS A 196 7.05 -21.77 4.69
CA LYS A 196 6.38 -20.82 5.60
C LYS A 196 7.31 -19.63 5.82
N ARG A 197 6.95 -18.47 5.26
CA ARG A 197 7.67 -17.21 5.44
C ARG A 197 7.87 -16.96 6.93
N ARG A 198 9.11 -16.75 7.32
CA ARG A 198 9.48 -16.39 8.69
C ARG A 198 9.77 -14.90 8.71
N SER A 199 8.99 -14.16 9.48
CA SER A 199 9.28 -12.78 9.83
C SER A 199 9.93 -12.73 11.21
N VAL A 200 11.03 -11.99 11.37
CA VAL A 200 11.67 -11.74 12.66
C VAL A 200 11.70 -10.26 12.94
N LYS A 201 11.53 -9.86 14.20
CA LYS A 201 11.73 -8.47 14.58
C LYS A 201 13.20 -8.11 14.35
N ALA A 202 13.48 -6.98 13.70
CA ALA A 202 14.85 -6.52 13.49
C ALA A 202 15.59 -6.45 14.83
N PRO A 203 16.83 -6.97 14.95
CA PRO A 203 17.54 -6.98 16.22
C PRO A 203 18.10 -5.59 16.61
N ARG A 204 18.09 -4.64 15.69
CA ARG A 204 18.80 -3.35 15.80
C ARG A 204 17.93 -2.27 16.43
N THR A 205 18.58 -1.34 17.12
CA THR A 205 18.01 -0.10 17.64
C THR A 205 18.85 1.07 17.15
N ILE A 206 18.22 2.20 16.86
CA ILE A 206 18.93 3.41 16.46
C ILE A 206 18.36 4.66 17.13
N SER A 207 19.24 5.61 17.41
CA SER A 207 18.89 6.96 17.86
C SER A 207 19.62 7.96 16.96
N VAL A 208 18.86 8.84 16.30
CA VAL A 208 19.39 9.84 15.38
C VAL A 208 18.95 11.25 15.78
N ARG A 209 19.73 12.25 15.37
CA ARG A 209 19.32 13.66 15.43
C ARG A 209 19.16 14.17 14.01
N GLN A 210 18.02 14.78 13.69
CA GLN A 210 17.74 15.16 12.31
C GLN A 210 18.69 16.21 11.76
N ARG A 211 19.20 17.09 12.63
CA ARG A 211 20.21 18.10 12.29
C ARG A 211 21.52 17.51 11.75
N ASP A 212 21.78 16.23 12.01
CA ASP A 212 23.00 15.54 11.54
C ASP A 212 22.81 15.01 10.09
N TYR A 213 21.61 15.14 9.51
CA TYR A 213 21.24 14.66 8.17
C TYR A 213 20.63 15.79 7.34
N ALA A 214 21.50 16.63 6.75
CA ALA A 214 21.06 17.79 5.97
C ALA A 214 20.26 17.41 4.70
N GLY A 215 20.42 16.18 4.21
CA GLY A 215 19.62 15.64 3.12
C GLY A 215 18.19 15.24 3.50
N GLY A 216 17.88 15.20 4.80
CA GLY A 216 16.60 14.76 5.33
C GLY A 216 16.57 13.27 5.67
N ILE A 217 15.41 12.80 6.11
CA ILE A 217 15.17 11.41 6.48
C ILE A 217 13.85 10.91 5.88
N GLN A 218 13.74 9.59 5.71
CA GLN A 218 12.51 8.92 5.27
C GLN A 218 12.18 7.76 6.20
N ILE A 219 10.90 7.57 6.51
CA ILE A 219 10.41 6.53 7.44
C ILE A 219 9.27 5.74 6.79
N TRP A 220 9.40 4.42 6.83
CA TRP A 220 8.33 3.46 6.49
C TRP A 220 8.11 2.46 7.61
N GLY A 221 6.91 1.91 7.69
CA GLY A 221 6.65 0.73 8.51
C GLY A 221 6.91 -0.51 7.68
N SER A 222 7.49 -1.56 8.26
CA SER A 222 7.67 -2.82 7.53
C SER A 222 6.31 -3.39 7.10
N ASN A 223 6.18 -3.74 5.83
CA ASN A 223 5.08 -4.53 5.29
C ASN A 223 5.58 -5.89 4.82
N PRO A 224 4.77 -6.96 4.92
CA PRO A 224 5.13 -8.26 4.38
C PRO A 224 5.39 -8.19 2.88
N ALA A 225 6.46 -8.85 2.43
CA ALA A 225 6.73 -9.00 1.01
C ALA A 225 5.58 -9.73 0.29
N ILE A 226 5.36 -9.39 -0.98
CA ILE A 226 4.50 -10.11 -1.92
C ILE A 226 5.17 -11.42 -2.33
N VAL A 227 6.46 -11.35 -2.66
CA VAL A 227 7.34 -12.48 -2.97
C VAL A 227 8.57 -12.35 -2.09
N TRP A 228 9.02 -13.47 -1.50
CA TRP A 228 10.26 -13.55 -0.74
C TRP A 228 10.87 -14.94 -0.93
N THR A 229 11.92 -15.04 -1.74
CA THR A 229 12.60 -16.30 -2.03
C THR A 229 13.93 -16.47 -1.29
N SER A 230 14.34 -15.45 -0.51
CA SER A 230 15.52 -15.53 0.34
C SER A 230 15.31 -16.56 1.47
N PRO A 231 16.32 -17.37 1.82
CA PRO A 231 16.25 -18.29 2.96
C PRO A 231 16.33 -17.55 4.31
N HIS A 232 16.75 -16.30 4.31
CA HIS A 232 16.79 -15.48 5.52
C HIS A 232 15.39 -14.98 5.88
N PRO A 233 15.06 -14.83 7.17
CA PRO A 233 13.77 -14.29 7.56
C PRO A 233 13.64 -12.81 7.14
N GLU A 234 12.42 -12.40 6.83
CA GLU A 234 12.08 -11.00 6.59
C GLU A 234 12.14 -10.24 7.92
N GLU A 235 12.80 -9.09 7.93
CA GLU A 235 12.91 -8.26 9.14
C GLU A 235 11.74 -7.29 9.26
N THR A 236 11.14 -7.21 10.45
CA THR A 236 10.04 -6.29 10.75
C THR A 236 10.46 -5.19 11.70
N GLY A 237 9.84 -4.02 11.56
CA GLY A 237 10.18 -2.82 12.33
C GLY A 237 9.91 -1.54 11.54
N ILE A 238 10.76 -0.53 11.77
CA ILE A 238 10.74 0.73 11.05
C ILE A 238 11.91 0.74 10.07
N HIS A 239 11.61 0.93 8.80
CA HIS A 239 12.62 1.14 7.78
C HIS A 239 12.97 2.64 7.73
N LEU A 240 14.25 2.96 7.87
CA LEU A 240 14.74 4.32 8.05
C LEU A 240 15.84 4.61 7.03
N HIS A 241 15.64 5.67 6.25
CA HIS A 241 16.68 6.30 5.47
C HIS A 241 17.15 7.61 6.10
N CYS A 242 18.45 7.85 6.13
CA CYS A 242 19.01 9.16 6.50
C CYS A 242 20.08 9.60 5.51
N PHE A 243 19.95 10.82 4.99
CA PHE A 243 20.81 11.37 3.93
C PHE A 243 21.74 12.43 4.52
N ALA A 244 23.05 12.26 4.33
CA ALA A 244 24.03 13.18 4.91
C ALA A 244 23.93 14.58 4.30
N LYS A 245 23.73 14.67 2.98
CA LYS A 245 23.64 15.92 2.24
C LYS A 245 22.42 15.96 1.32
N SER A 246 21.99 17.17 1.01
CA SER A 246 20.93 17.39 0.02
C SER A 246 21.40 16.96 -1.36
N GLY A 247 20.63 16.10 -2.02
CA GLY A 247 20.95 15.57 -3.35
C GLY A 247 21.78 14.28 -3.34
N ASP A 248 22.06 13.70 -2.17
CA ASP A 248 22.64 12.35 -2.11
C ASP A 248 21.67 11.34 -2.74
N ASP A 249 22.16 10.53 -3.69
CA ASP A 249 21.37 9.48 -4.33
C ASP A 249 21.11 8.29 -3.38
N PHE A 250 22.00 8.10 -2.40
CA PHE A 250 21.96 6.99 -1.45
C PHE A 250 22.05 7.50 -0.01
N PRO A 251 21.25 6.96 0.92
CA PRO A 251 21.33 7.35 2.31
C PRO A 251 22.57 6.73 2.98
N VAL A 252 23.10 7.40 4.01
CA VAL A 252 24.17 6.86 4.86
C VAL A 252 23.65 5.87 5.90
N ILE A 253 22.34 5.88 6.13
CA ILE A 253 21.62 4.87 6.92
C ILE A 253 20.52 4.32 6.03
N ASP A 254 20.55 3.02 5.76
CA ASP A 254 19.48 2.26 5.11
C ASP A 254 19.35 0.93 5.86
N ASN A 255 18.34 0.85 6.73
CA ASN A 255 18.03 -0.41 7.40
C ASN A 255 16.65 -0.42 8.05
N THR A 256 16.24 -1.61 8.47
CA THR A 256 15.07 -1.83 9.33
C THR A 256 15.50 -1.96 10.79
N TYR A 257 14.77 -1.32 11.70
CA TYR A 257 15.08 -1.26 13.13
C TYR A 257 13.87 -1.63 13.99
N ALA A 258 14.10 -2.35 15.10
CA ALA A 258 13.06 -2.65 16.09
C ALA A 258 12.61 -1.43 16.87
N LYS A 259 13.52 -0.48 17.07
CA LYS A 259 13.32 0.73 17.86
C LYS A 259 14.08 1.88 17.20
N VAL A 260 13.35 2.96 16.93
CA VAL A 260 13.87 4.18 16.32
C VAL A 260 13.55 5.35 17.26
N ILE A 261 14.57 6.13 17.60
CA ILE A 261 14.44 7.38 18.35
C ILE A 261 14.97 8.51 17.45
N ILE A 262 14.19 9.55 17.26
CA ILE A 262 14.57 10.70 16.42
C ILE A 262 14.38 11.97 17.25
N ASP A 263 15.45 12.72 17.47
CA ASP A 263 15.44 13.92 18.32
C ASP A 263 14.85 13.67 19.72
N GLY A 264 15.05 12.47 20.27
CA GLY A 264 14.49 12.05 21.56
C GLY A 264 13.04 11.55 21.51
N ILE A 265 12.37 11.64 20.37
CA ILE A 265 11.01 11.13 20.16
C ILE A 265 11.08 9.64 19.78
N ILE A 266 10.41 8.79 20.55
CA ILE A 266 10.29 7.36 20.24
C ILE A 266 9.25 7.20 19.14
N VAL A 267 9.64 6.53 18.06
CA VAL A 267 8.74 6.18 16.96
C VAL A 267 8.24 4.75 17.15
N ASP A 268 6.92 4.60 17.21
CA ASP A 268 6.27 3.30 17.35
C ASP A 268 6.04 2.64 15.97
N ALA A 269 6.52 1.40 15.82
CA ALA A 269 6.51 0.69 14.54
C ALA A 269 5.11 0.32 14.07
N GLU A 270 4.18 0.02 14.99
CA GLU A 270 2.82 -0.36 14.64
C GLU A 270 2.01 0.85 14.18
N ASN A 271 2.13 1.96 14.91
CA ASN A 271 1.51 3.23 14.53
C ASN A 271 1.96 3.68 13.13
N VAL A 272 3.27 3.61 12.84
CA VAL A 272 3.86 3.91 11.53
C VAL A 272 3.30 2.98 10.44
N ARG A 273 3.27 1.67 10.69
CA ARG A 273 2.79 0.67 9.73
C ARG A 273 1.31 0.86 9.40
N TYR A 274 0.47 1.12 10.40
CA TYR A 274 -0.95 1.40 10.18
C TYR A 274 -1.13 2.73 9.45
N PHE A 275 -0.39 3.76 9.83
CA PHE A 275 -0.45 5.06 9.17
C PHE A 275 -0.07 4.98 7.69
N MET A 276 0.90 4.12 7.36
CA MET A 276 1.32 3.83 5.98
C MET A 276 0.17 3.27 5.13
N ALA A 277 -0.51 2.23 5.61
CA ALA A 277 -1.66 1.67 4.91
C ALA A 277 -2.85 2.65 4.88
N GLN A 278 -3.10 3.37 5.98
CA GLN A 278 -4.16 4.37 6.08
C GLN A 278 -3.99 5.52 5.09
N LYS A 279 -2.76 6.04 4.94
CA LYS A 279 -2.41 7.08 3.94
C LYS A 279 -2.56 6.59 2.50
N ALA A 280 -2.47 5.28 2.28
CA ALA A 280 -2.60 4.69 0.96
C ALA A 280 -4.05 4.43 0.52
N MET A 281 -5.04 4.66 1.39
CA MET A 281 -6.47 4.45 1.12
C MET A 281 -7.22 5.78 0.92
N PRO A 282 -7.57 6.15 -0.32
CA PRO A 282 -8.31 7.38 -0.61
C PRO A 282 -9.59 7.59 0.22
N HIS A 283 -10.35 6.53 0.55
CA HIS A 283 -11.57 6.70 1.36
C HIS A 283 -11.32 7.19 2.80
N LEU A 284 -10.06 7.12 3.28
CA LEU A 284 -9.64 7.61 4.59
C LEU A 284 -9.02 9.01 4.56
N GLU A 285 -8.96 9.65 3.40
CA GLU A 285 -8.39 10.99 3.26
C GLU A 285 -9.05 11.98 4.23
N GLY A 286 -8.22 12.62 5.06
CA GLY A 286 -8.66 13.58 6.08
C GLY A 286 -9.42 12.97 7.26
N ARG A 287 -9.42 11.64 7.45
CA ARG A 287 -10.11 10.96 8.56
C ARG A 287 -9.19 10.38 9.63
N VAL A 288 -7.90 10.25 9.35
CA VAL A 288 -6.89 9.73 10.27
C VAL A 288 -6.29 10.89 11.07
N LEU A 289 -6.50 10.91 12.38
CA LEU A 289 -6.17 12.03 13.26
C LEU A 289 -5.37 11.57 14.47
N ALA A 290 -4.60 12.50 15.04
CA ALA A 290 -4.08 12.35 16.38
C ALA A 290 -5.20 12.68 17.39
N LEU A 291 -5.67 11.67 18.10
CA LEU A 291 -6.67 11.81 19.14
C LEU A 291 -6.02 11.54 20.49
N ASN A 292 -6.40 12.30 21.51
CA ASN A 292 -6.05 12.02 22.90
C ASN A 292 -7.34 11.71 23.65
N CYS A 293 -7.31 10.71 24.52
CA CYS A 293 -8.46 10.45 25.38
C CYS A 293 -8.71 11.67 26.30
N PRO A 294 -9.92 12.24 26.35
CA PRO A 294 -10.20 13.40 27.19
C PRO A 294 -10.15 13.07 28.69
N HIS A 295 -10.14 11.79 29.05
CA HIS A 295 -10.15 11.35 30.45
C HIS A 295 -8.75 11.07 31.01
N CYS A 296 -7.89 10.35 30.28
CA CYS A 296 -6.53 10.02 30.74
C CYS A 296 -5.42 10.75 29.97
N ARG A 297 -5.76 11.49 28.90
CA ARG A 297 -4.84 12.23 28.02
C ARG A 297 -3.85 11.37 27.23
N THR A 298 -3.94 10.05 27.31
CA THR A 298 -3.11 9.15 26.49
C THR A 298 -3.48 9.28 25.01
N PRO A 299 -2.49 9.28 24.09
CA PRO A 299 -2.73 9.16 22.66
C PRO A 299 -3.54 7.91 22.33
N HIS A 300 -4.57 8.08 21.51
CA HIS A 300 -5.49 7.03 21.12
C HIS A 300 -5.06 6.41 19.80
N PHE A 301 -5.06 5.08 19.77
CA PHE A 301 -4.72 4.27 18.60
C PHE A 301 -5.84 3.27 18.35
N ASP A 302 -6.52 3.43 17.21
CA ASP A 302 -7.52 2.48 16.76
C ASP A 302 -6.84 1.26 16.13
N THR A 303 -7.25 0.08 16.58
CA THR A 303 -6.76 -1.22 16.10
C THR A 303 -7.89 -2.05 15.50
N SER A 304 -7.56 -3.18 14.87
CA SER A 304 -8.56 -4.08 14.26
C SER A 304 -9.44 -3.33 13.23
N GLU A 305 -10.75 -3.60 13.19
CA GLU A 305 -11.68 -2.93 12.26
C GLU A 305 -11.70 -1.41 12.39
N LEU A 306 -11.48 -0.90 13.60
CA LEU A 306 -11.46 0.54 13.87
C LEU A 306 -10.26 1.25 13.24
N ALA A 307 -9.20 0.51 12.89
CA ALA A 307 -8.00 1.05 12.25
C ALA A 307 -8.21 1.44 10.78
N TYR A 308 -9.26 0.94 10.13
CA TYR A 308 -9.56 1.21 8.72
C TYR A 308 -11.03 1.57 8.46
N THR A 309 -11.91 1.49 9.46
CA THR A 309 -13.30 1.93 9.36
C THR A 309 -13.52 3.18 10.19
N PRO A 310 -13.71 4.37 9.57
CA PRO A 310 -14.00 5.59 10.30
C PRO A 310 -15.26 5.46 11.16
N HIS A 311 -15.19 5.91 12.40
CA HIS A 311 -16.27 5.79 13.38
C HIS A 311 -16.36 7.05 14.28
N LEU A 312 -17.39 7.12 15.13
CA LEU A 312 -17.63 8.26 16.02
C LEU A 312 -17.12 8.01 17.45
N ASN A 313 -17.31 6.79 17.95
CA ASN A 313 -17.08 6.41 19.34
C ASN A 313 -15.77 5.64 19.45
N HIS A 314 -14.79 6.22 20.15
CA HIS A 314 -13.49 5.64 20.39
C HIS A 314 -13.41 5.10 21.82
N GLU A 315 -12.94 3.87 22.00
CA GLU A 315 -12.67 3.29 23.31
C GLU A 315 -11.19 3.42 23.66
N CYS A 316 -10.88 4.17 24.72
CA CYS A 316 -9.49 4.35 25.13
C CYS A 316 -8.94 3.08 25.81
N ALA A 317 -8.06 2.34 25.15
CA ALA A 317 -7.48 1.11 25.70
C ALA A 317 -6.86 1.25 27.12
N PRO A 318 -6.11 2.33 27.45
CA PRO A 318 -5.60 2.54 28.80
C PRO A 318 -6.64 2.69 29.92
N CYS A 319 -7.80 3.32 29.67
CA CYS A 319 -8.75 3.65 30.73
C CYS A 319 -10.17 3.11 30.54
N GLY A 320 -10.44 2.42 29.43
CA GLY A 320 -11.74 1.83 29.08
C GLY A 320 -12.86 2.83 28.82
N LYS A 321 -12.59 4.14 28.84
CA LYS A 321 -13.62 5.17 28.63
C LYS A 321 -13.83 5.45 27.15
N TRP A 322 -15.10 5.58 26.80
CA TRP A 322 -15.55 5.98 25.48
C TRP A 322 -15.49 7.49 25.31
N PHE A 323 -15.05 7.95 24.15
CA PHE A 323 -15.04 9.36 23.80
C PHE A 323 -15.28 9.57 22.31
N GLN A 324 -15.55 10.81 21.92
CA GLN A 324 -15.69 11.22 20.53
C GLN A 324 -14.65 12.30 20.22
N ALA A 325 -14.22 12.38 18.96
CA ALA A 325 -13.39 13.48 18.51
C ALA A 325 -14.10 14.83 18.74
N ALA A 326 -13.34 15.85 19.16
CA ALA A 326 -13.90 17.17 19.47
C ALA A 326 -14.60 17.83 18.27
N THR A 327 -14.16 17.50 17.05
CA THR A 327 -14.76 17.94 15.77
C THR A 327 -15.94 17.03 15.41
N ARG A 328 -17.05 17.19 16.15
CA ARG A 328 -18.27 16.36 16.22
C ARG A 328 -18.99 15.93 14.93
N THR A 329 -18.52 16.28 13.72
CA THR A 329 -19.29 16.08 12.48
C THR A 329 -18.74 15.01 11.53
N ARG A 330 -17.50 14.54 11.70
CA ARG A 330 -16.91 13.54 10.80
C ARG A 330 -16.46 12.30 11.56
N LYS A 331 -16.73 11.13 10.99
CA LYS A 331 -16.18 9.85 11.44
C LYS A 331 -14.66 9.86 11.26
N THR A 332 -13.93 9.41 12.26
CA THR A 332 -12.46 9.50 12.33
C THR A 332 -11.83 8.16 12.71
N ILE A 333 -10.51 8.11 12.57
CA ILE A 333 -9.63 7.03 13.02
C ILE A 333 -8.50 7.68 13.80
N GLY A 334 -8.23 7.20 15.02
CA GLY A 334 -7.12 7.60 15.85
C GLY A 334 -5.84 6.87 15.46
N ASN A 335 -4.80 7.63 15.11
CA ASN A 335 -3.44 7.11 14.99
C ASN A 335 -2.45 8.12 15.60
N PRO A 336 -1.75 7.77 16.69
CA PRO A 336 -0.80 8.68 17.36
C PRO A 336 0.33 9.16 16.46
N PHE A 337 0.69 8.39 15.42
CA PHE A 337 1.76 8.78 14.50
C PHE A 337 1.44 10.09 13.78
N ALA A 338 0.17 10.46 13.62
CA ALA A 338 -0.21 11.74 13.03
C ALA A 338 0.36 12.93 13.82
N ALA A 339 0.41 12.87 15.16
CA ALA A 339 1.04 13.91 15.99
C ALA A 339 2.56 13.76 16.02
N VAL A 340 3.08 12.53 16.17
CA VAL A 340 4.53 12.26 16.15
C VAL A 340 5.17 12.83 14.89
N ARG A 341 4.53 12.61 13.74
CA ARG A 341 4.95 13.12 12.43
C ARG A 341 5.07 14.65 12.40
N LEU A 342 4.15 15.37 13.04
CA LEU A 342 4.20 16.83 13.15
C LEU A 342 5.29 17.28 14.11
N SER A 343 5.40 16.66 15.29
CA SER A 343 6.46 16.97 16.25
C SER A 343 7.85 16.74 15.68
N LEU A 344 8.06 15.66 14.92
CA LEU A 344 9.31 15.43 14.19
C LEU A 344 9.58 16.52 13.15
N SER A 345 8.55 17.10 12.53
CA SER A 345 8.75 18.16 11.53
C SER A 345 9.19 19.50 12.13
N GLU A 346 8.91 19.75 13.41
CA GLU A 346 9.29 20.98 14.11
C GLU A 346 10.81 21.11 14.29
N THR A 347 11.53 19.97 14.36
CA THR A 347 12.99 19.92 14.54
C THR A 347 13.74 19.51 13.27
N SER A 348 13.03 19.28 12.17
CA SER A 348 13.64 18.87 10.90
C SER A 348 14.39 20.01 10.22
N PRO A 349 15.57 19.75 9.61
CA PRO A 349 16.26 20.74 8.80
C PRO A 349 15.52 21.10 7.49
N ASN A 350 14.60 20.24 7.05
CA ASN A 350 13.87 20.37 5.80
C ASN A 350 12.34 20.26 6.02
N PRO A 351 11.51 20.88 5.16
CA PRO A 351 10.06 20.80 5.29
C PRO A 351 9.56 19.36 5.11
N LEU A 352 8.56 19.00 5.92
CA LEU A 352 7.84 17.74 5.78
C LEU A 352 7.04 17.70 4.48
N ARG A 353 7.25 16.65 3.68
CA ARG A 353 6.51 16.39 2.45
C ARG A 353 5.18 15.69 2.71
N ASN A 354 4.23 15.93 1.82
CA ASN A 354 2.91 15.31 1.82
C ASN A 354 2.56 14.86 0.40
N ASP A 355 3.28 13.87 -0.10
CA ASP A 355 3.12 13.43 -1.48
C ASP A 355 1.88 12.53 -1.61
N PRO A 356 0.84 12.94 -2.36
CA PRO A 356 -0.32 12.10 -2.59
C PRO A 356 0.04 10.98 -3.58
N LEU A 357 -0.45 9.77 -3.32
CA LEU A 357 -0.33 8.66 -4.28
C LEU A 357 -1.13 8.91 -5.57
N GLY A 358 -2.18 9.74 -5.51
CA GLY A 358 -3.08 9.98 -6.63
C GLY A 358 -3.98 8.79 -6.99
N LEU A 359 -4.15 7.84 -6.06
CA LEU A 359 -5.12 6.75 -6.20
C LEU A 359 -6.54 7.32 -6.12
N ARG A 360 -7.46 6.72 -6.88
CA ARG A 360 -8.87 7.11 -6.86
C ARG A 360 -9.61 6.33 -5.78
N PRO A 361 -10.59 6.94 -5.09
CA PRO A 361 -11.49 6.19 -4.24
C PRO A 361 -12.30 5.20 -5.09
N GLU A 362 -12.45 3.98 -4.61
CA GLU A 362 -13.32 3.01 -5.26
C GLU A 362 -14.77 3.41 -4.95
N THR A 363 -15.53 3.77 -5.98
CA THR A 363 -16.89 4.29 -5.82
C THR A 363 -17.88 3.14 -5.67
N ILE A 364 -18.64 3.13 -4.56
CA ILE A 364 -19.70 2.15 -4.22
C ILE A 364 -20.96 2.35 -5.05
#